data_AF-A0A1B6DLD4-F1
#
_entry.id   AF-A0A1B6DLD4-F1
#
_cell.length_a   1.000
_cell.length_b   1.000
_cell.length_c   1.000
_cell.angle_alpha   90.00
_cell.angle_beta   90.00
_cell.angle_gamma   90.00
#
_symmetry.space_group_name_H-M   'P 1'
#
loop_
_entity.id
_entity.type
_entity.pdbx_description
1 polymer ?
#
loop_
_entity_poly.entity_id
_entity_poly.type
_entity_poly.pdbx_seq_one_letter_code
_entity_poly.pdbx_strand_id
1 'polypeptide(L)'
;MSKPTTTCNKKPKLEKQNGIINGAKWYSIQGGMQDIHYLGSNGFCVTLELSCDKFIKEEDLKYEWNRNKNAMIQFMWQTHLGIKGMIYDKRSKKPVPDAIIQVVNISNKIPKIIDHDITSDCLGDYYRLLVNGEYNVTVYADNFYPCSKIVKVNNNPRNGAKCVDFYLIYEKDK
;
A
#
# COMPACT_ATOMS: atom_id res chain seq x y z
N MET A 1 14.15 5.03 9.10
CA MET A 1 14.77 3.69 9.03
C MET A 1 15.80 3.58 10.15
N SER A 2 15.98 2.40 10.73
CA SER A 2 17.05 2.15 11.72
C SER A 2 18.42 2.35 11.05
N LYS A 3 19.43 2.79 11.83
CA LYS A 3 20.79 2.94 11.30
C LYS A 3 21.37 1.53 11.03
N PRO A 4 21.95 1.28 9.85
CA PRO A 4 22.70 0.05 9.60
C PRO A 4 23.87 -0.03 10.59
N THR A 5 24.08 -1.20 11.19
CA THR A 5 25.21 -1.47 12.08
C THR A 5 26.06 -2.57 11.47
N THR A 6 27.38 -2.36 11.50
CA THR A 6 28.45 -3.13 10.83
C THR A 6 28.76 -4.50 11.44
N THR A 7 27.87 -5.11 12.23
CA THR A 7 28.17 -6.36 12.96
C THR A 7 27.99 -7.63 12.12
N CYS A 8 27.45 -7.54 10.90
CA CYS A 8 27.29 -8.69 10.04
C CYS A 8 28.52 -8.88 9.16
N ASN A 9 29.42 -9.78 9.57
CA ASN A 9 30.69 -10.08 8.88
C ASN A 9 30.55 -10.56 7.41
N LYS A 10 29.33 -10.70 6.87
CA LYS A 10 29.07 -11.10 5.49
C LYS A 10 27.76 -10.51 4.96
N LYS A 11 27.73 -9.26 4.48
CA LYS A 11 26.82 -8.78 3.39
C LYS A 11 26.98 -7.27 3.09
N PRO A 12 28.01 -6.87 2.32
CA PRO A 12 28.19 -5.47 1.89
C PRO A 12 27.13 -4.95 0.88
N LYS A 13 26.07 -5.70 0.59
CA LYS A 13 25.08 -5.37 -0.46
C LYS A 13 23.87 -4.56 0.04
N LEU A 14 23.37 -4.82 1.24
CA LEU A 14 22.12 -4.20 1.74
C LEU A 14 22.35 -2.77 2.25
N GLU A 15 23.48 -2.55 2.92
CA GLU A 15 23.87 -1.23 3.44
C GLU A 15 24.06 -0.20 2.32
N LYS A 16 24.57 -0.63 1.15
CA LYS A 16 24.76 0.22 -0.03
C LYS A 16 23.45 0.69 -0.69
N GLN A 17 22.31 0.13 -0.31
CA GLN A 17 20.98 0.48 -0.82
C GLN A 17 20.08 1.02 0.29
N ASN A 18 20.66 1.73 1.28
CA ASN A 18 19.94 2.30 2.42
C ASN A 18 19.12 1.27 3.23
N GLY A 19 19.53 0.00 3.21
CA GLY A 19 18.82 -1.08 3.92
C GLY A 19 17.56 -1.60 3.21
N ILE A 20 17.33 -1.25 1.94
CA ILE A 20 16.19 -1.72 1.14
C ILE A 20 16.69 -2.48 -0.08
N ILE A 21 16.06 -3.61 -0.41
CA ILE A 21 16.37 -4.39 -1.61
C ILE A 21 15.10 -5.02 -2.19
N ASN A 22 15.03 -5.14 -3.51
CA ASN A 22 14.01 -5.98 -4.14
C ASN A 22 14.32 -7.46 -3.85
N GLY A 23 13.30 -8.24 -3.44
CA GLY A 23 13.47 -9.64 -3.03
C GLY A 23 14.19 -10.48 -4.08
N ALA A 24 13.66 -10.54 -5.31
CA ALA A 24 14.25 -11.33 -6.41
C ALA A 24 15.69 -10.89 -6.77
N LYS A 25 16.01 -9.60 -6.63
CA LYS A 25 17.38 -9.08 -6.83
C LYS A 25 18.34 -9.52 -5.72
N TRP A 26 17.85 -9.75 -4.51
CA TRP A 26 18.67 -10.29 -3.42
C TRP A 26 18.90 -11.79 -3.62
N TYR A 27 17.82 -12.55 -3.72
CA TYR A 27 17.77 -13.95 -4.14
C TYR A 27 16.32 -14.33 -4.48
N SER A 28 16.13 -15.22 -5.47
CA SER A 28 14.78 -15.61 -5.92
C SER A 28 14.14 -16.61 -4.97
N ILE A 29 12.89 -16.37 -4.58
CA ILE A 29 12.03 -17.29 -3.82
C ILE A 29 10.69 -17.35 -4.53
N GLN A 30 10.19 -18.55 -4.79
CA GLN A 30 8.85 -18.76 -5.35
C GLN A 30 7.87 -19.17 -4.24
N GLY A 31 6.63 -18.69 -4.31
CA GLY A 31 5.59 -19.04 -3.34
C GLY A 31 5.74 -18.34 -1.98
N GLY A 32 6.47 -17.22 -1.94
CA GLY A 32 6.62 -16.41 -0.73
C GLY A 32 5.30 -15.73 -0.35
N MET A 33 5.02 -15.69 0.97
CA MET A 33 3.84 -15.04 1.54
C MET A 33 3.71 -13.57 1.10
N GLN A 34 4.82 -12.86 0.93
CA GLN A 34 4.83 -11.44 0.56
C GLN A 34 4.15 -11.21 -0.81
N ASP A 35 4.51 -12.00 -1.82
CA ASP A 35 4.01 -11.83 -3.18
C ASP A 35 2.56 -12.35 -3.30
N ILE A 36 2.22 -13.42 -2.56
CA ILE A 36 0.84 -13.94 -2.49
C ILE A 36 -0.13 -12.87 -1.95
N HIS A 37 0.26 -12.10 -0.92
CA HIS A 37 -0.58 -11.00 -0.43
C HIS A 37 -0.86 -9.96 -1.52
N TYR A 38 0.16 -9.53 -2.25
CA TYR A 38 0.00 -8.50 -3.28
C TYR A 38 -0.81 -9.00 -4.49
N LEU A 39 -0.61 -10.26 -4.90
CA LEU A 39 -1.29 -10.83 -6.07
C LEU A 39 -2.71 -11.33 -5.77
N GLY A 40 -2.96 -11.77 -4.53
CA GLY A 40 -4.22 -12.41 -4.14
C GLY A 40 -5.12 -11.56 -3.23
N SER A 41 -4.73 -10.33 -2.88
CA SER A 41 -5.52 -9.44 -2.01
C SER A 41 -5.22 -7.96 -2.30
N ASN A 42 -5.89 -7.05 -1.58
CA ASN A 42 -5.59 -5.61 -1.59
C ASN A 42 -4.33 -5.24 -0.78
N GLY A 43 -3.74 -6.21 -0.04
CA GLY A 43 -2.72 -5.98 0.97
C GLY A 43 -1.30 -5.83 0.41
N PHE A 44 -0.57 -4.82 0.90
CA PHE A 44 0.83 -4.61 0.57
C PHE A 44 1.69 -5.14 1.72
N CYS A 45 2.43 -6.22 1.46
CA CYS A 45 3.32 -6.85 2.45
C CYS A 45 4.79 -6.52 2.15
N VAL A 46 5.60 -6.40 3.20
CA VAL A 46 7.07 -6.30 3.09
C VAL A 46 7.71 -7.27 4.07
N THR A 47 8.86 -7.83 3.69
CA THR A 47 9.68 -8.68 4.57
C THR A 47 10.72 -7.83 5.28
N LEU A 48 10.79 -7.93 6.62
CA LEU A 48 11.76 -7.22 7.44
C LEU A 48 12.80 -8.19 8.00
N GLU A 49 14.03 -8.05 7.57
CA GLU A 49 15.19 -8.79 8.10
C GLU A 49 15.81 -7.97 9.23
N LEU A 50 15.41 -8.26 10.47
CA LEU A 50 15.71 -7.40 11.63
C LEU A 50 17.12 -7.60 12.20
N SER A 51 17.68 -8.81 12.06
CA SER A 51 18.97 -9.19 12.63
C SER A 51 19.71 -10.18 11.73
N CYS A 52 21.03 -10.25 11.90
CA CYS A 52 21.84 -11.29 11.26
C CYS A 52 21.84 -12.60 12.04
N ASP A 53 21.75 -12.51 13.36
CA ASP A 53 21.54 -13.66 14.23
C ASP A 53 20.04 -13.99 14.26
N LYS A 54 19.71 -15.17 13.74
CA LYS A 54 18.32 -15.66 13.71
C LYS A 54 17.74 -15.89 15.10
N PHE A 55 18.60 -16.26 16.05
CA PHE A 55 18.24 -16.51 17.44
C PHE A 55 19.12 -15.65 18.33
N ILE A 56 18.57 -14.54 18.79
CA ILE A 56 19.25 -13.54 19.60
C ILE A 56 19.23 -13.98 21.07
N LYS A 57 20.29 -13.70 21.82
CA LYS A 57 20.33 -13.97 23.25
C LYS A 57 19.36 -13.08 24.01
N GLU A 58 18.82 -13.58 25.11
CA GLU A 58 17.84 -12.84 25.93
C GLU A 58 18.37 -11.47 26.38
N GLU A 59 19.65 -11.39 26.73
CA GLU A 59 20.33 -10.17 27.17
C GLU A 59 20.30 -9.03 26.14
N ASP A 60 20.23 -9.36 24.84
CA ASP A 60 20.26 -8.40 23.73
C ASP A 60 18.86 -7.95 23.26
N LEU A 61 17.78 -8.60 23.74
CA LEU A 61 16.41 -8.31 23.28
C LEU A 61 15.99 -6.86 23.52
N LYS A 62 16.39 -6.29 24.66
CA LYS A 62 16.09 -4.88 25.00
C LYS A 62 16.78 -3.92 24.04
N TYR A 63 18.00 -4.26 23.59
CA TYR A 63 18.73 -3.47 22.62
C TYR A 63 18.02 -3.50 21.25
N GLU A 64 17.66 -4.68 20.77
CA GLU A 64 16.99 -4.84 19.48
C GLU A 64 15.60 -4.20 19.44
N TRP A 65 14.84 -4.30 20.54
CA TRP A 65 13.58 -3.57 20.67
C TRP A 65 13.77 -2.07 20.50
N ASN A 66 14.69 -1.47 21.26
CA ASN A 66 14.92 -0.03 21.22
C ASN A 66 15.39 0.46 19.84
N ARG A 67 16.18 -0.36 19.15
CA ARG A 67 16.67 -0.07 17.79
C ARG A 67 15.54 -0.06 16.75
N ASN A 68 14.54 -0.94 16.89
CA ASN A 68 13.47 -1.11 15.90
C ASN A 68 12.16 -0.39 16.25
N LYS A 69 11.91 -0.05 17.52
CA LYS A 69 10.66 0.54 18.03
C LYS A 69 10.15 1.71 17.17
N ASN A 70 11.01 2.69 16.92
CA ASN A 70 10.62 3.87 16.14
C ASN A 70 10.32 3.52 14.69
N ALA A 71 11.07 2.58 14.09
CA ALA A 71 10.83 2.16 12.72
C ALA A 71 9.49 1.43 12.57
N MET A 72 9.14 0.55 13.50
CA MET A 72 7.84 -0.14 13.52
C MET A 72 6.67 0.84 13.64
N ILE A 73 6.78 1.84 14.53
CA ILE A 73 5.74 2.88 14.66
C ILE A 73 5.61 3.69 13.36
N GLN A 74 6.73 4.11 12.76
CA GLN A 74 6.68 4.85 11.49
C GLN A 74 6.15 4.01 10.33
N PHE A 75 6.40 2.70 10.34
CA PHE A 75 5.87 1.77 9.35
C PHE A 75 4.35 1.65 9.46
N MET A 76 3.78 1.56 10.67
CA MET A 76 2.33 1.57 10.87
C MET A 76 1.68 2.85 10.33
N TRP A 77 2.33 4.01 10.47
CA TRP A 77 1.83 5.26 9.89
C TRP A 77 1.78 5.25 8.35
N GLN A 78 2.53 4.38 7.68
CA GLN A 78 2.49 4.28 6.21
C GLN A 78 1.15 3.73 5.69
N THR A 79 0.36 3.06 6.54
CA THR A 79 -0.99 2.58 6.18
C THR A 79 -1.97 3.73 5.89
N HIS A 80 -1.60 4.96 6.27
CA HIS A 80 -2.41 6.17 6.06
C HIS A 80 -1.94 7.01 4.86
N LEU A 81 -1.12 6.47 3.96
CA LEU A 81 -0.77 7.16 2.71
C LEU A 81 -1.85 6.98 1.63
N GLY A 82 -1.83 7.87 0.64
CA GLY A 82 -2.65 7.75 -0.56
C GLY A 82 -4.08 8.24 -0.36
N ILE A 83 -5.04 7.40 -0.77
CA ILE A 83 -6.47 7.71 -0.73
C ILE A 83 -7.25 6.61 -0.01
N LYS A 84 -8.37 6.99 0.56
CA LYS A 84 -9.38 6.08 1.10
C LYS A 84 -10.76 6.67 0.88
N GLY A 85 -11.81 5.91 1.06
CA GLY A 85 -13.16 6.46 1.00
C GLY A 85 -14.21 5.38 0.93
N MET A 86 -15.42 5.80 0.61
CA MET A 86 -16.58 4.95 0.47
C MET A 86 -17.13 5.00 -0.96
N ILE A 87 -17.67 3.88 -1.42
CA ILE A 87 -18.33 3.78 -2.72
C ILE A 87 -19.82 3.54 -2.44
N TYR A 88 -20.66 4.43 -2.96
CA TYR A 88 -22.09 4.40 -2.78
C TYR A 88 -22.82 4.31 -4.12
N ASP A 89 -23.99 3.68 -4.09
CA ASP A 89 -25.01 3.94 -5.09
C ASP A 89 -25.55 5.36 -4.90
N LYS A 90 -25.50 6.17 -5.95
CA LYS A 90 -25.94 7.57 -5.95
C LYS A 90 -27.42 7.70 -5.56
N ARG A 91 -28.29 6.76 -5.95
CA ARG A 91 -29.73 6.80 -5.69
C ARG A 91 -30.06 6.25 -4.31
N SER A 92 -29.75 4.97 -4.07
CA SER A 92 -30.14 4.31 -2.82
C SER A 92 -29.30 4.73 -1.60
N LYS A 93 -28.14 5.36 -1.82
CA LYS A 93 -27.14 5.71 -0.79
C LYS A 93 -26.56 4.49 -0.07
N LYS A 94 -26.82 3.28 -0.56
CA LYS A 94 -26.23 2.06 0.00
C LYS A 94 -24.78 1.92 -0.46
N PRO A 95 -23.91 1.31 0.38
CA PRO A 95 -22.55 1.00 -0.04
C PRO A 95 -22.53 -0.04 -1.16
N VAL A 96 -21.54 0.06 -2.03
CA VAL A 96 -21.30 -0.88 -3.14
C VAL A 96 -20.05 -1.72 -2.82
N PRO A 97 -20.23 -2.99 -2.43
CA PRO A 97 -19.10 -3.90 -2.20
C PRO A 97 -18.51 -4.38 -3.52
N ASP A 98 -17.29 -4.95 -3.45
CA ASP A 98 -16.60 -5.61 -4.56
C ASP A 98 -16.41 -4.74 -5.81
N ALA A 99 -16.51 -3.41 -5.68
CA ALA A 99 -16.23 -2.48 -6.75
C ALA A 99 -14.73 -2.48 -7.02
N ILE A 100 -14.31 -2.40 -8.29
CA ILE A 100 -12.92 -2.38 -8.71
C ILE A 100 -12.45 -0.93 -8.81
N ILE A 101 -11.36 -0.60 -8.11
CA ILE A 101 -10.71 0.71 -8.16
C ILE A 101 -9.43 0.59 -8.97
N GLN A 102 -9.45 1.15 -10.19
CA GLN A 102 -8.31 1.24 -11.08
C GLN A 102 -7.65 2.61 -10.99
N VAL A 103 -6.31 2.64 -11.00
CA VAL A 103 -5.54 3.88 -10.84
C VAL A 103 -4.56 4.07 -12.00
N VAL A 104 -4.65 5.24 -12.63
CA VAL A 104 -3.68 5.72 -13.62
C VAL A 104 -2.92 6.90 -13.04
N ASN A 105 -1.59 6.79 -12.94
CA ASN A 105 -0.74 7.91 -12.56
C ASN A 105 -0.62 8.88 -13.74
N ILE A 106 -1.04 10.13 -13.52
CA ILE A 106 -1.00 11.22 -14.50
C ILE A 106 -0.08 12.36 -14.06
N SER A 107 0.74 12.15 -13.02
CA SER A 107 1.68 13.16 -12.51
C SER A 107 2.75 13.56 -13.51
N ASN A 108 3.05 12.67 -14.46
CA ASN A 108 4.04 12.88 -15.51
C ASN A 108 3.34 13.08 -16.86
N LYS A 109 4.09 13.56 -17.86
CA LYS A 109 3.57 13.79 -19.23
C LYS A 109 2.94 12.56 -19.89
N ILE A 110 3.37 11.37 -19.50
CA ILE A 110 2.87 10.10 -20.03
C ILE A 110 2.08 9.40 -18.91
N PRO A 111 0.74 9.24 -19.06
CA PRO A 111 -0.06 8.46 -18.14
C PRO A 111 0.45 7.03 -18.00
N LYS A 112 0.56 6.53 -16.78
CA LYS A 112 0.99 5.16 -16.49
C LYS A 112 -0.04 4.45 -15.64
N ILE A 113 -0.61 3.37 -16.16
CA ILE A 113 -1.50 2.48 -15.41
C ILE A 113 -0.69 1.81 -14.30
N ILE A 114 -1.25 1.75 -13.09
CA ILE A 114 -0.70 0.95 -12.01
C ILE A 114 -1.32 -0.44 -12.12
N ASP A 115 -0.52 -1.42 -12.53
CA ASP A 115 -0.92 -2.80 -12.80
C ASP A 115 -1.16 -3.59 -11.51
N HIS A 116 -2.15 -3.15 -10.73
CA HIS A 116 -2.67 -3.79 -9.53
C HIS A 116 -3.88 -3.00 -9.06
N ASP A 117 -5.06 -3.39 -9.54
CA ASP A 117 -6.33 -2.82 -9.08
C ASP A 117 -6.66 -3.35 -7.68
N ILE A 118 -7.50 -2.63 -6.93
CA ILE A 118 -8.00 -3.08 -5.61
C ILE A 118 -9.52 -3.15 -5.65
N THR A 119 -10.10 -3.82 -4.66
CA THR A 119 -11.55 -3.86 -4.48
C THR A 119 -12.01 -3.08 -3.24
N SER A 120 -13.26 -2.62 -3.23
CA SER A 120 -13.93 -2.23 -1.99
C SER A 120 -14.31 -3.44 -1.16
N ASP A 121 -14.36 -3.27 0.16
CA ASP A 121 -14.81 -4.30 1.09
C ASP A 121 -16.36 -4.37 1.13
N CYS A 122 -16.90 -5.30 1.92
CA CYS A 122 -18.33 -5.55 2.09
C CYS A 122 -19.16 -4.33 2.52
N LEU A 123 -18.54 -3.33 3.14
CA LEU A 123 -19.17 -2.07 3.52
C LEU A 123 -18.93 -0.93 2.51
N GLY A 124 -18.33 -1.24 1.36
CA GLY A 124 -18.06 -0.29 0.28
C GLY A 124 -16.88 0.64 0.56
N ASP A 125 -16.18 0.47 1.67
CA ASP A 125 -14.94 1.19 1.97
C ASP A 125 -13.76 0.63 1.16
N TYR A 126 -12.81 1.50 0.86
CA TYR A 126 -11.60 1.11 0.14
C TYR A 126 -10.39 1.92 0.62
N TYR A 127 -9.20 1.35 0.43
CA TYR A 127 -7.93 1.95 0.80
C TYR A 127 -6.89 1.71 -0.28
N ARG A 128 -6.31 2.79 -0.82
CA ARG A 128 -5.29 2.71 -1.87
C ARG A 128 -4.05 3.52 -1.51
N LEU A 129 -2.98 2.81 -1.17
CA LEU A 129 -1.68 3.41 -0.95
C LEU A 129 -1.14 4.00 -2.25
N LEU A 130 -0.83 5.30 -2.22
CA LEU A 130 -0.26 6.05 -3.34
C LEU A 130 0.79 7.01 -2.80
N VAL A 131 1.84 7.23 -3.59
CA VAL A 131 2.84 8.27 -3.30
C VAL A 131 2.30 9.65 -3.69
N ASN A 132 3.06 10.71 -3.41
CA ASN A 132 2.67 12.06 -3.81
C ASN A 132 2.59 12.16 -5.33
N GLY A 133 1.50 12.71 -5.84
CA GLY A 133 1.23 12.75 -7.27
C GLY A 133 -0.20 13.12 -7.60
N GLU A 134 -0.52 13.06 -8.88
CA GLU A 134 -1.85 13.22 -9.43
C GLU A 134 -2.26 11.96 -10.18
N TYR A 135 -3.48 11.51 -9.93
CA TYR A 135 -3.99 10.23 -10.37
C TYR A 135 -5.38 10.39 -10.96
N ASN A 136 -5.66 9.68 -12.06
CA ASN A 136 -7.03 9.42 -12.49
C ASN A 136 -7.48 8.09 -11.88
N VAL A 137 -8.47 8.14 -11.00
CA VAL A 137 -9.01 6.99 -10.28
C VAL A 137 -10.38 6.67 -10.87
N THR A 138 -10.55 5.46 -11.37
CA THR A 138 -11.82 4.99 -11.95
C THR A 138 -12.37 3.83 -11.16
N VAL A 139 -13.64 3.92 -10.80
CA VAL A 139 -14.37 2.89 -10.08
C VAL A 139 -15.34 2.19 -11.02
N TYR A 140 -15.29 0.87 -11.04
CA TYR A 140 -16.18 -0.02 -11.77
C TYR A 140 -16.94 -0.89 -10.78
N ALA A 141 -18.20 -1.18 -11.06
CA ALA A 141 -18.99 -2.16 -10.31
C ALA A 141 -20.06 -2.74 -11.23
N ASP A 142 -20.49 -3.98 -10.96
CA ASP A 142 -21.47 -4.66 -11.79
C ASP A 142 -22.80 -3.91 -11.85
N ASN A 143 -23.32 -3.69 -13.05
CA ASN A 143 -24.56 -2.94 -13.33
C ASN A 143 -24.51 -1.45 -12.95
N PHE A 144 -23.31 -0.88 -12.75
CA PHE A 144 -23.12 0.54 -12.54
C PHE A 144 -22.27 1.14 -13.66
N TYR A 145 -22.59 2.38 -14.04
CA TYR A 145 -21.70 3.15 -14.91
C TYR A 145 -20.40 3.50 -14.18
N PRO A 146 -19.23 3.37 -14.85
CA PRO A 146 -17.95 3.74 -14.26
C PRO A 146 -17.90 5.20 -13.84
N CYS A 147 -17.21 5.49 -12.74
CA CYS A 147 -17.02 6.85 -12.24
C CYS A 147 -15.53 7.16 -12.10
N SER A 148 -15.06 8.20 -12.79
CA SER A 148 -13.66 8.65 -12.73
C SER A 148 -13.51 9.98 -11.99
N LYS A 149 -12.44 10.11 -11.22
CA LYS A 149 -12.04 11.36 -10.56
C LYS A 149 -10.54 11.58 -10.68
N ILE A 150 -10.14 12.81 -10.96
CA ILE A 150 -8.76 13.25 -10.83
C ILE A 150 -8.50 13.58 -9.36
N VAL A 151 -7.48 12.96 -8.78
CA VAL A 151 -7.11 13.10 -7.37
C VAL A 151 -5.64 13.45 -7.24
N LYS A 152 -5.38 14.61 -6.66
CA LYS A 152 -4.06 14.99 -6.15
C LYS A 152 -3.83 14.43 -4.76
N VAL A 153 -2.80 13.61 -4.60
CA VAL A 153 -2.33 13.01 -3.35
C VAL A 153 -1.13 13.80 -2.84
N ASN A 154 -1.27 14.34 -1.63
CA ASN A 154 -0.19 15.00 -0.91
C ASN A 154 -0.09 14.33 0.47
N ASN A 155 0.79 13.36 0.60
CA ASN A 155 1.05 12.68 1.86
C ASN A 155 1.88 13.58 2.77
N ASN A 156 1.31 13.90 3.92
CA ASN A 156 2.01 14.58 5.00
C ASN A 156 2.21 13.61 6.17
N PRO A 157 3.37 13.66 6.86
CA PRO A 157 3.60 12.82 8.02
C PRO A 157 2.48 12.99 9.05
N ARG A 158 1.92 11.85 9.52
CA ARG A 158 0.87 11.78 10.56
C ARG A 158 -0.51 12.34 10.17
N ASN A 159 -0.74 12.64 8.90
CA ASN A 159 -2.09 12.90 8.40
C ASN A 159 -2.71 11.60 7.88
N GLY A 160 -4.04 11.52 7.95
CA GLY A 160 -4.78 10.42 7.33
C GLY A 160 -4.72 10.49 5.81
N ALA A 161 -4.93 9.33 5.16
CA ALA A 161 -5.09 9.25 3.71
C ALA A 161 -6.23 10.17 3.26
N LYS A 162 -6.09 10.74 2.06
CA LYS A 162 -7.08 11.67 1.52
C LYS A 162 -8.41 10.94 1.30
N CYS A 163 -9.48 11.43 1.92
CA CYS A 163 -10.82 10.88 1.73
C CYS A 163 -11.36 11.25 0.34
N VAL A 164 -11.80 10.26 -0.43
CA VAL A 164 -12.40 10.41 -1.76
C VAL A 164 -13.54 9.41 -1.89
N ASP A 165 -14.78 9.90 -1.80
CA ASP A 165 -15.95 9.03 -1.95
C ASP A 165 -16.40 8.97 -3.42
N PHE A 166 -16.97 7.86 -3.84
CA PHE A 166 -17.55 7.68 -5.17
C PHE A 166 -19.06 7.42 -5.08
N TYR A 167 -19.79 7.93 -6.06
CA TYR A 167 -21.25 7.79 -6.14
C TYR A 167 -21.59 7.26 -7.53
N LEU A 168 -21.79 5.96 -7.64
CA LEU A 168 -22.03 5.27 -8.90
C LEU A 168 -23.51 5.39 -9.30
N ILE A 169 -23.78 5.39 -10.60
CA ILE A 169 -25.14 5.43 -11.15
C ILE A 169 -25.48 4.05 -11.64
N TYR A 170 -26.55 3.47 -11.10
CA TYR A 170 -27.06 2.17 -11.54
C TYR A 170 -27.58 2.28 -12.97
N GLU A 171 -27.27 1.30 -13.83
CA GLU A 171 -27.56 1.38 -15.27
C GLU A 171 -29.06 1.50 -15.58
N LYS A 172 -29.93 0.94 -14.73
CA LYS A 172 -31.39 1.00 -14.89
C LYS A 172 -32.03 2.29 -14.38
N ASP A 173 -31.27 3.18 -13.76
CA ASP A 173 -31.76 4.45 -13.21
C ASP A 173 -31.66 5.62 -14.21
N LYS A 174 -31.33 5.33 -15.48
CA LYS A 174 -31.40 6.29 -16.59
C LYS A 174 -32.68 6.16 -17.39
#